data_AF-A0A5B0RYY3-F1
#
_entry.id   AF-A0A5B0RYY3-F1
#
_cell.length_a   1.000
_cell.length_b   1.000
_cell.length_c   1.000
_cell.angle_alpha   90.00
_cell.angle_beta   90.00
_cell.angle_gamma   90.00
#
_symmetry.space_group_name_H-M   'P 1'
#
loop_
_entity.id
_entity.type
_entity.pdbx_description
1 polymer ?
#
loop_
_entity_poly.entity_id
_entity_poly.type
_entity_poly.pdbx_seq_one_letter_code
_entity_poly.pdbx_strand_id
1 'polypeptide(L)'
;MTIQRSFTFPSVLPTWHLGHMVKAIRDMKQRMNDVDVVIETRDARLPLTSINPVFEEILKGPSVKNRAPSASSSSPIRLIVYNKKDLADPRLEKHSR
;
A
#
# COMPACT_ATOMS: atom_id res chain seq x y z
N MET A 1 15.55 15.23 -4.91
CA MET A 1 14.71 14.33 -4.10
C MET A 1 14.77 14.77 -2.65
N THR A 2 13.66 15.27 -2.11
CA THR A 2 13.58 15.69 -0.69
C THR A 2 13.03 14.53 0.12
N ILE A 3 13.90 13.81 0.84
CA ILE A 3 13.49 12.76 1.76
C ILE A 3 12.76 13.41 2.94
N GLN A 4 11.52 12.99 3.19
CA GLN A 4 10.77 13.39 4.38
C GLN A 4 11.45 12.79 5.61
N ARG A 5 12.26 13.60 6.31
CA ARG A 5 13.05 13.17 7.47
C ARG A 5 12.23 12.97 8.75
N SER A 6 11.02 13.53 8.78
CA SER A 6 10.15 13.46 9.95
C SER A 6 8.69 13.39 9.50
N PHE A 7 7.96 12.43 10.04
CA PHE A 7 6.50 12.38 9.93
C PHE A 7 5.89 13.00 11.18
N THR A 8 5.25 14.16 11.05
CA THR A 8 4.55 14.80 12.17
C THR A 8 3.20 14.13 12.34
N PHE A 9 2.97 13.53 13.50
CA PHE A 9 1.68 12.97 13.83
C PHE A 9 0.66 14.10 14.06
N PRO A 10 -0.57 13.97 13.53
CA PRO A 10 -1.61 14.95 13.79
C PRO A 10 -1.97 14.95 15.29
N SER A 11 -2.22 16.14 15.84
CA SER A 11 -2.64 16.30 17.25
C SER A 11 -4.08 15.83 17.51
N VAL A 12 -4.90 15.75 16.45
CA VAL A 12 -6.27 15.24 16.47
C VAL A 12 -6.29 13.88 15.79
N LEU A 13 -7.01 12.92 16.39
CA LEU A 13 -7.15 11.59 15.82
C LEU A 13 -7.80 11.68 14.43
N PRO A 14 -7.17 11.12 13.38
CA PRO A 14 -7.79 11.10 12.06
C PRO A 14 -9.07 10.28 12.12
N THR A 15 -10.17 10.90 11.72
CA THR A 15 -11.48 10.27 11.70
C THR A 15 -11.73 9.62 10.34
N TRP A 16 -12.34 8.44 10.32
CA TRP A 16 -12.72 7.74 9.08
C TRP A 16 -14.00 8.32 8.43
N HIS A 17 -14.44 9.51 8.83
CA HIS A 17 -15.76 10.04 8.47
C HIS A 17 -15.74 10.79 7.12
N LEU A 18 -16.94 11.08 6.60
CA LEU A 18 -17.23 11.64 5.29
C LEU A 18 -16.22 12.71 4.83
N GLY A 19 -15.53 12.42 3.71
CA GLY A 19 -14.58 13.32 3.05
C GLY A 19 -13.11 13.00 3.29
N HIS A 20 -12.73 12.50 4.47
CA HIS A 20 -11.31 12.22 4.77
C HIS A 20 -10.74 11.08 3.91
N MET A 21 -11.54 10.03 3.71
CA MET A 21 -11.16 8.90 2.85
C MET A 21 -11.05 9.30 1.39
N VAL A 22 -11.99 10.10 0.88
CA VAL A 22 -11.96 10.59 -0.50
C VAL A 22 -10.71 11.45 -0.73
N LYS A 23 -10.39 12.32 0.23
CA LYS A 23 -9.16 13.13 0.18
C LYS A 23 -7.91 12.26 0.20
N ALA A 24 -7.80 11.31 1.12
CA ALA A 24 -6.65 10.41 1.21
C ALA A 24 -6.44 9.59 -0.08
N ILE A 25 -7.54 9.06 -0.65
CA ILE A 25 -7.51 8.33 -1.93
C ILE A 25 -7.05 9.24 -3.08
N ARG A 26 -7.55 10.48 -3.15
CA ARG A 26 -7.14 11.45 -4.16
C ARG A 26 -5.65 11.79 -4.03
N ASP A 27 -5.20 12.13 -2.84
CA ASP A 27 -3.81 12.51 -2.57
C ASP A 27 -2.86 11.33 -2.88
N MET A 28 -3.27 10.10 -2.56
CA MET A 28 -2.54 8.88 -2.90
C MET A 28 -2.45 8.65 -4.42
N LYS A 29 -3.57 8.80 -5.15
CA LYS A 29 -3.60 8.68 -6.63
C LYS A 29 -2.65 9.68 -7.30
N GLN A 30 -2.58 10.92 -6.78
CA GLN A 30 -1.69 11.95 -7.31
C GLN A 30 -0.21 11.60 -7.11
N ARG A 31 0.15 11.06 -5.94
CA ARG A 31 1.54 10.72 -5.60
C ARG A 31 2.04 9.42 -6.24
N MET A 32 1.14 8.50 -6.58
CA MET A 32 1.49 7.15 -7.05
C MET A 32 2.39 7.14 -8.29
N ASN A 33 2.30 8.17 -9.15
CA ASN A 33 3.13 8.27 -10.36
C ASN A 33 4.59 8.65 -10.06
N ASP A 34 4.86 9.25 -8.89
CA ASP A 34 6.18 9.74 -8.50
C ASP A 34 6.90 8.77 -7.54
N VAL A 35 6.33 7.58 -7.34
CA VAL A 35 6.82 6.58 -6.38
C VAL A 35 7.42 5.40 -7.13
N ASP A 36 8.66 5.03 -6.79
CA ASP A 36 9.36 3.88 -7.37
C ASP A 36 9.00 2.57 -6.65
N VAL A 37 8.75 2.64 -5.33
CA VAL A 37 8.49 1.48 -4.47
C VAL A 37 7.33 1.77 -3.52
N VAL A 38 6.37 0.84 -3.49
CA VAL A 38 5.24 0.83 -2.57
C VAL A 38 5.45 -0.28 -1.55
N ILE A 39 5.42 0.08 -0.27
CA ILE A 39 5.42 -0.87 0.84
C ILE A 39 4.00 -0.94 1.40
N GLU A 40 3.32 -2.05 1.14
CA GLU A 40 1.98 -2.30 1.64
C GLU A 40 2.05 -3.14 2.92
N THR A 41 1.58 -2.57 4.02
CA THR A 41 1.50 -3.30 5.29
C THR A 41 0.13 -3.97 5.42
N ARG A 42 0.10 -5.28 5.62
CA ARG A 42 -1.10 -6.08 5.88
C ARG A 42 -1.08 -6.66 7.30
N ASP A 43 -2.25 -6.95 7.87
CA ASP A 43 -2.34 -7.65 9.15
C ASP A 43 -2.16 -9.16 8.91
N ALA A 44 -1.15 -9.76 9.53
CA ALA A 44 -0.78 -11.17 9.35
C ALA A 44 -1.90 -12.13 9.81
N ARG A 45 -2.77 -11.69 10.72
CA ARG A 45 -3.89 -12.50 11.23
C ARG A 45 -4.97 -12.72 10.17
N LEU A 46 -5.09 -11.79 9.23
CA LEU A 46 -6.16 -11.70 8.25
C LEU A 46 -5.60 -11.31 6.88
N PRO A 47 -4.72 -12.14 6.29
CA PRO A 47 -3.89 -11.73 5.16
C PRO A 47 -4.70 -11.46 3.87
N LEU A 48 -5.82 -12.14 3.69
CA LEU A 48 -6.69 -12.02 2.52
C LEU A 48 -7.67 -10.85 2.65
N THR A 49 -8.25 -10.63 3.83
CA THR A 49 -9.22 -9.55 4.04
C THR A 49 -8.56 -8.21 4.33
N SER A 50 -7.27 -8.19 4.65
CA SER A 50 -6.47 -6.95 4.77
C SER A 50 -6.14 -6.30 3.41
N ILE A 51 -6.57 -6.90 2.30
CA ILE A 51 -6.40 -6.33 0.95
C ILE A 51 -7.38 -5.17 0.79
N ASN A 52 -6.88 -3.99 0.40
CA ASN A 52 -7.72 -2.84 0.09
C ASN A 52 -8.13 -2.86 -1.40
N PRO A 53 -9.41 -3.08 -1.74
CA PRO A 53 -9.86 -3.14 -3.15
C PRO A 53 -9.63 -1.84 -3.91
N VAL A 54 -9.82 -0.69 -3.26
CA VAL A 54 -9.58 0.63 -3.87
C VAL A 54 -8.10 0.81 -4.18
N PHE A 55 -7.22 0.27 -3.34
CA PHE A 55 -5.79 0.33 -3.58
C PHE A 55 -5.37 -0.53 -4.79
N GLU A 56 -5.97 -1.71 -4.96
CA GLU A 56 -5.77 -2.54 -6.15
C GLU A 56 -6.16 -1.80 -7.43
N GLU A 57 -7.26 -1.03 -7.41
CA GLU A 57 -7.66 -0.21 -8.55
C GLU A 57 -6.64 0.90 -8.87
N ILE A 58 -6.07 1.52 -7.84
CA ILE A 58 -5.04 2.56 -8.00
C ILE A 58 -3.78 1.99 -8.63
N LEU A 59 -3.32 0.82 -8.17
CA LEU A 59 -2.14 0.15 -8.72
C LEU A 59 -2.36 -0.37 -10.15
N LYS A 60 -3.61 -0.70 -10.52
CA LYS A 60 -4.01 -1.16 -11.87
C LYS A 60 -4.13 -0.03 -12.91
N GLY A 61 -3.79 1.22 -12.56
CA GLY A 61 -3.89 2.39 -13.43
C GLY A 61 -3.25 2.23 -14.82
N PRO A 62 -3.45 3.19 -15.74
CA PRO A 62 -3.24 3.04 -17.19
C PRO A 62 -1.81 2.63 -17.62
N SER A 63 -0.81 2.69 -16.73
CA SER A 63 0.58 2.30 -16.99
C SER A 63 0.86 0.79 -16.99
N VAL A 64 -0.05 -0.07 -16.52
CA VAL A 64 0.23 -1.52 -16.38
C VAL A 64 0.02 -2.30 -17.69
N LYS A 65 -0.77 -1.79 -18.65
CA LYS A 65 -1.23 -2.62 -19.78
C LYS A 65 -0.29 -2.70 -20.99
N ASN A 66 0.69 -1.80 -21.15
CA ASN A 66 1.53 -1.74 -22.36
C ASN A 66 2.96 -1.26 -22.08
N ARG A 67 3.77 -1.98 -21.30
CA ARG A 67 5.22 -1.72 -21.30
C ARG A 67 6.04 -2.96 -20.99
N ALA A 68 6.96 -3.28 -21.90
CA ALA A 68 7.99 -4.28 -21.71
C ALA A 68 8.88 -3.90 -20.50
N PRO A 69 9.53 -4.87 -19.84
CA PRO A 69 10.37 -4.66 -18.68
C PRO A 69 11.67 -3.93 -19.08
N SER A 70 11.59 -2.63 -19.32
CA SER A 70 12.74 -1.76 -19.51
C SER A 70 12.83 -0.82 -18.31
N ALA A 71 13.99 -0.84 -17.67
CA ALA A 71 14.29 -0.47 -16.28
C ALA A 71 14.08 1.02 -15.88
N SER A 72 13.25 1.79 -16.59
CA SER A 72 13.11 3.24 -16.37
C SER A 72 11.68 3.78 -16.47
N SER A 73 10.65 2.97 -16.76
CA SER A 73 9.27 3.48 -16.76
C SER A 73 8.26 2.35 -16.63
N SER A 74 7.50 2.27 -15.54
CA SER A 74 6.26 1.48 -15.39
C SER A 74 6.11 1.11 -13.92
N SER A 75 4.96 1.42 -13.35
CA SER A 75 4.40 0.95 -12.07
C SER A 75 5.35 0.69 -10.88
N PRO A 76 5.08 1.26 -9.69
CA PRO A 76 5.94 1.05 -8.53
C PRO A 76 6.12 -0.44 -8.22
N ILE A 77 7.33 -0.81 -7.81
CA ILE A 77 7.61 -2.13 -7.24
C ILE A 77 6.81 -2.28 -5.96
N ARG A 78 6.01 -3.34 -5.84
CA ARG A 78 5.15 -3.59 -4.67
C ARG A 78 5.80 -4.61 -3.73
N LEU A 79 6.10 -4.18 -2.51
CA LEU A 79 6.51 -5.03 -1.40
C LEU A 79 5.36 -5.17 -0.40
N ILE A 80 4.92 -6.40 -0.14
CA ILE A 80 3.87 -6.68 0.85
C ILE A 80 4.54 -7.13 2.15
N VAL A 81 4.24 -6.44 3.24
CA VAL A 81 4.76 -6.71 4.58
C VAL A 81 3.61 -7.13 5.49
N TYR A 82 3.66 -8.35 6.01
CA TYR A 82 2.69 -8.83 6.99
C TYR A 82 3.13 -8.45 8.41
N ASN A 83 2.44 -7.47 9.00
CA ASN A 83 2.67 -6.98 10.35
C ASN A 83 1.81 -7.74 11.37
N LYS A 84 2.15 -7.65 12.67
CA LYS A 84 1.52 -8.39 13.78
C LYS A 84 1.63 -9.91 13.62
N LYS A 85 2.74 -10.36 13.05
CA LYS A 85 3.02 -11.78 12.83
C LYS A 85 2.93 -12.58 14.13
N ASP A 86 3.41 -12.00 15.23
CA ASP A 86 3.37 -12.57 16.57
C ASP A 86 1.96 -12.93 17.06
N LEU A 87 0.92 -12.29 16.49
CA LEU A 87 -0.48 -12.53 16.83
C LEU A 87 -1.21 -13.44 15.85
N ALA A 88 -0.55 -13.88 14.76
CA ALA A 88 -1.15 -14.73 13.74
C ALA A 88 -1.30 -16.19 14.22
N ASP A 89 -2.28 -16.92 13.68
CA ASP A 89 -2.46 -18.34 14.00
C ASP A 89 -1.24 -19.15 13.51
N PRO A 90 -0.48 -19.80 14.41
CA PRO A 90 0.71 -20.58 14.05
C PRO A 90 0.42 -21.73 13.07
N ARG A 91 -0.83 -22.20 12.97
CA ARG A 91 -1.22 -23.25 12.02
C ARG A 91 -1.12 -22.79 10.57
N LEU A 92 -1.43 -21.51 10.31
CA LEU A 92 -1.39 -20.93 8.96
C LEU A 92 0.05 -20.76 8.44
N GLU A 93 1.05 -20.82 9.31
CA GLU A 93 2.46 -20.74 8.94
C GLU A 93 2.98 -22.01 8.25
N LYS A 94 2.33 -23.17 8.43
CA LYS A 94 2.89 -24.48 8.08
C LYS A 94 2.78 -24.87 6.60
N HIS A 95 2.19 -24.05 5.73
CA HIS A 95 1.91 -24.44 4.33
C HIS A 95 2.89 -23.89 3.28
N SER A 96 4.04 -23.37 3.69
CA SER A 96 5.12 -22.98 2.77
C SER A 96 6.40 -23.76 3.10
N ARG A 97 6.36 -25.06 2.84
CA ARG A 97 7.53 -25.92 2.68
C ARG A 97 7.33 -26.80 1.47
#